data_AF-A0A965E0E9-F1
#
_entry.id   AF-A0A965E0E9-F1
#
_cell.length_a   1.000
_cell.length_b   1.000
_cell.length_c   1.000
_cell.angle_alpha   90.00
_cell.angle_beta   90.00
_cell.angle_gamma   90.00
#
_symmetry.space_group_name_H-M   'P 1'
#
loop_
_entity.id
_entity.type
_entity.pdbx_description
1 polymer ?
#
loop_
_entity_poly.entity_id
_entity_poly.type
_entity_poly.pdbx_seq_one_letter_code
_entity_poly.pdbx_strand_id
1 'polypeptide(L)'
;MPLIEITDESDERLDPFRWRERRLTGVLQQRAGGPLFIAEGDLVTQRALEAGCEPVAVLCSEKGEGRLAAFAPGYERYSYLTSEDLRRKITGLGVPLDVISLFKRPAPTDLDSLAARFVRGVLVDHVDNPVNVGSITRNAA
;
A
#
# COMPACT_ATOMS: atom_id res chain seq x y z
N MET A 1 -8.77 -3.53 -19.62
CA MET A 1 -10.11 -3.94 -19.14
C MET A 1 -10.59 -2.83 -18.22
N PRO A 2 -11.81 -2.30 -18.36
CA PRO A 2 -12.25 -1.20 -17.51
C PRO A 2 -12.28 -1.65 -16.04
N LEU A 3 -11.95 -0.74 -15.12
CA LEU A 3 -12.04 -1.00 -13.69
C LEU A 3 -13.49 -1.27 -13.26
N ILE A 4 -13.65 -2.09 -12.22
CA ILE A 4 -14.96 -2.28 -11.59
C ILE A 4 -15.24 -1.05 -10.73
N GLU A 5 -16.31 -0.32 -11.06
CA GLU A 5 -16.80 0.78 -10.25
C GLU A 5 -17.63 0.26 -9.07
N ILE A 6 -17.28 0.71 -7.87
CA ILE A 6 -17.98 0.38 -6.63
C ILE A 6 -18.66 1.65 -6.11
N THR A 7 -19.98 1.58 -5.95
CA THR A 7 -20.81 2.68 -5.46
C THR A 7 -21.48 2.37 -4.12
N ASP A 8 -21.56 1.09 -3.75
CA ASP A 8 -22.11 0.62 -2.48
C ASP A 8 -21.03 0.63 -1.40
N GLU A 9 -21.31 1.34 -0.31
CA GLU A 9 -20.43 1.40 0.86
C GLU A 9 -20.27 0.06 1.57
N SER A 10 -21.19 -0.89 1.38
CA SER A 10 -21.17 -2.20 2.01
C SER A 10 -20.45 -3.28 1.19
N ASP A 11 -19.93 -2.97 0.00
CA ASP A 11 -19.22 -3.95 -0.83
C ASP A 11 -17.98 -4.51 -0.09
N GLU A 12 -17.91 -5.83 0.04
CA GLU A 12 -16.84 -6.56 0.75
C GLU A 12 -15.44 -6.32 0.13
N ARG A 13 -15.36 -5.94 -1.15
CA ARG A 13 -14.09 -5.58 -1.80
C ARG A 13 -13.45 -4.33 -1.18
N LEU A 14 -14.24 -3.51 -0.50
CA LEU A 14 -13.77 -2.31 0.20
C LEU A 14 -13.22 -2.60 1.60
N ASP A 15 -13.49 -3.79 2.16
CA ASP A 15 -13.10 -4.16 3.52
C ASP A 15 -11.61 -3.96 3.84
N PRO A 16 -10.66 -4.27 2.92
CA PRO A 16 -9.24 -4.05 3.20
C PRO A 16 -8.86 -2.56 3.41
N PHE A 17 -9.71 -1.63 2.98
CA PHE A 17 -9.47 -0.19 3.06
C PHE A 17 -10.18 0.48 4.25
N ARG A 18 -10.90 -0.28 5.09
CA ARG A 18 -11.58 0.24 6.29
C ARG A 18 -10.63 0.42 7.48
N TRP A 19 -9.86 1.52 7.48
CA TRP A 19 -8.74 1.71 8.43
C TRP A 19 -9.14 1.90 9.89
N ARG A 20 -10.31 2.50 10.15
CA ARG A 20 -10.81 2.73 11.52
C ARG A 20 -11.08 1.44 12.28
N GLU A 21 -11.25 0.32 11.58
CA GLU A 21 -11.55 -0.97 12.20
C GLU A 21 -10.29 -1.72 12.68
N ARG A 22 -9.07 -1.16 12.50
CA ARG A 22 -7.78 -1.87 12.71
C ARG A 22 -7.68 -3.17 11.90
N ARG A 23 -8.38 -3.27 10.76
CA ARG A 23 -8.55 -4.52 10.00
C ARG A 23 -7.60 -4.71 8.83
N LEU A 24 -6.31 -4.43 9.02
CA LEU A 24 -5.29 -5.36 8.52
C LEU A 24 -5.29 -6.63 9.40
N THR A 25 -6.46 -7.12 9.82
CA THR A 25 -6.64 -8.20 10.77
C THR A 25 -6.23 -9.53 10.16
N GLY A 26 -5.94 -10.49 11.05
CA GLY A 26 -5.46 -11.83 10.68
C GLY A 26 -6.23 -12.52 9.56
N VAL A 27 -7.54 -12.29 9.39
CA VAL A 27 -8.33 -12.91 8.30
C VAL A 27 -7.85 -12.48 6.90
N LEU A 28 -7.65 -11.18 6.68
CA LEU A 28 -7.16 -10.68 5.38
C LEU A 28 -5.72 -11.12 5.15
N GLN A 29 -4.88 -11.09 6.19
CA GLN A 29 -3.51 -11.59 6.12
C GLN A 29 -3.46 -13.09 5.80
N GLN A 30 -4.31 -13.90 6.42
CA GLN A 30 -4.43 -15.33 6.15
C GLN A 30 -4.88 -15.60 4.71
N ARG A 31 -5.91 -14.89 4.24
CA ARG A 31 -6.39 -15.01 2.84
C ARG A 31 -5.32 -14.61 1.82
N ALA A 32 -4.56 -13.56 2.11
CA ALA A 32 -3.48 -13.10 1.25
C ALA A 32 -2.18 -13.93 1.39
N GLY A 33 -2.12 -14.85 2.36
CA GLY A 33 -0.96 -15.72 2.60
C GLY A 33 0.21 -15.02 3.28
N GLY A 34 0.00 -13.90 3.99
CA GLY A 34 1.08 -13.20 4.68
C GLY A 34 0.71 -11.82 5.23
N PRO A 35 1.67 -11.14 5.89
CA PRO A 35 1.49 -9.78 6.38
C PRO A 35 1.26 -8.81 5.22
N LEU A 36 0.47 -7.77 5.48
CA LEU A 36 0.06 -6.78 4.49
C LEU A 36 0.49 -5.37 4.93
N PHE A 37 0.66 -4.47 3.96
CA PHE A 37 0.85 -3.05 4.22
C PHE A 37 0.13 -2.20 3.19
N ILE A 38 -0.17 -0.96 3.57
CA ILE A 38 -0.86 0.02 2.73
C ILE A 38 0.16 1.02 2.19
N ALA A 39 0.02 1.38 0.92
CA ALA A 39 0.71 2.49 0.28
C ALA A 39 -0.33 3.52 -0.18
N GLU A 40 -0.31 4.70 0.45
CA GLU A 40 -1.25 5.78 0.16
C GLU A 40 -0.61 6.80 -0.78
N GLY A 41 -1.06 6.83 -2.03
CA GLY A 41 -0.55 7.70 -3.09
C GLY A 41 0.06 6.92 -4.25
N ASP A 42 0.10 7.58 -5.40
CA ASP A 42 0.67 7.09 -6.65
C ASP A 42 2.18 6.83 -6.53
N LEU A 43 2.94 7.80 -6.03
CA LEU A 43 4.40 7.69 -5.92
C LEU A 43 4.85 6.53 -5.02
N VAL A 44 4.17 6.31 -3.89
CA VAL A 44 4.50 5.20 -2.98
C VAL A 44 4.01 3.86 -3.51
N THR A 45 2.90 3.85 -4.27
CA THR A 45 2.43 2.65 -4.99
C THR A 45 3.44 2.24 -6.05
N GLN A 46 3.93 3.20 -6.84
CA GLN A 46 4.97 2.95 -7.85
C GLN A 46 6.23 2.35 -7.22
N ARG A 47 6.73 2.96 -6.13
CA ARG A 47 7.93 2.47 -5.43
C ARG A 47 7.75 1.06 -4.87
N ALA A 48 6.56 0.72 -4.36
CA ALA A 48 6.28 -0.62 -3.89
C ALA A 48 6.34 -1.64 -5.03
N LEU A 49 5.77 -1.31 -6.20
CA LEU A 49 5.84 -2.15 -7.40
C LEU A 49 7.28 -2.31 -7.90
N GLU A 50 8.04 -1.23 -7.97
CA GLU A 50 9.47 -1.23 -8.37
C GLU A 50 10.33 -2.07 -7.41
N ALA A 51 9.98 -2.07 -6.11
CA ALA A 51 10.59 -2.94 -5.10
C ALA A 51 10.13 -4.41 -5.19
N GLY A 52 9.28 -4.77 -6.16
CA GLY A 52 8.78 -6.13 -6.35
C GLY A 52 7.68 -6.54 -5.37
N CYS A 53 7.04 -5.61 -4.67
CA CYS A 53 5.94 -5.94 -3.77
C CYS A 53 4.72 -6.41 -4.55
N GLU A 54 4.10 -7.52 -4.12
CA GLU A 54 2.93 -8.07 -4.79
C GLU A 54 1.65 -7.27 -4.40
N PRO A 55 0.95 -6.65 -5.36
CA PRO A 55 -0.31 -5.96 -5.10
C PRO A 55 -1.42 -6.97 -4.78
N VAL A 56 -2.28 -6.60 -3.83
CA VAL A 56 -3.43 -7.39 -3.39
C VAL A 56 -4.73 -6.72 -3.80
N ALA A 57 -4.84 -5.41 -3.57
CA ALA A 57 -5.99 -4.60 -3.96
C ALA A 57 -5.56 -3.14 -4.13
N VAL A 58 -6.23 -2.41 -5.01
CA VAL A 58 -6.01 -0.97 -5.24
C VAL A 58 -7.37 -0.29 -5.32
N LEU A 59 -7.53 0.79 -4.58
CA LEU A 59 -8.70 1.66 -4.64
C LEU A 59 -8.27 2.99 -5.24
N CYS A 60 -8.90 3.43 -6.33
CA CYS A 60 -8.50 4.66 -7.01
C CYS A 60 -9.66 5.55 -7.48
N SER A 61 -9.32 6.79 -7.83
CA SER A 61 -10.18 7.73 -8.55
C SER A 61 -9.99 7.61 -10.06
N GLU A 62 -10.83 8.27 -10.86
CA GLU A 62 -10.65 8.34 -12.32
C GLU A 62 -9.29 8.99 -12.66
N LYS A 63 -8.90 10.02 -11.89
CA LYS A 63 -7.58 10.66 -12.04
C LYS A 63 -6.46 9.72 -11.64
N GLY A 64 -6.65 8.93 -10.58
CA GLY A 64 -5.70 7.94 -10.10
C GLY A 64 -5.51 6.78 -11.08
N GLU A 65 -6.60 6.31 -11.69
CA GLU A 65 -6.60 5.29 -12.75
C GLU A 65 -5.68 5.70 -13.90
N GLY A 66 -5.87 6.92 -14.44
CA GLY A 66 -5.02 7.42 -15.53
C GLY A 66 -3.53 7.50 -15.17
N ARG A 67 -3.19 7.78 -13.90
CA ARG A 67 -1.79 7.79 -13.43
C ARG A 67 -1.24 6.39 -13.23
N LEU A 68 -2.01 5.48 -12.66
CA LEU A 68 -1.62 4.07 -12.48
C LEU A 68 -1.30 3.39 -13.80
N ALA A 69 -2.11 3.63 -14.84
CA ALA A 69 -1.89 3.10 -16.17
C ALA A 69 -0.51 3.46 -16.77
N ALA A 70 0.13 4.55 -16.30
CA ALA A 70 1.44 4.98 -16.78
C ALA A 70 2.62 4.17 -16.21
N PHE A 71 2.48 3.55 -15.03
CA PHE A 71 3.60 2.88 -14.35
C PHE A 71 3.29 1.47 -13.82
N ALA A 72 2.03 1.05 -13.81
CA ALA A 72 1.59 -0.22 -13.23
C ALA A 72 0.85 -1.09 -14.26
N PRO A 73 1.50 -1.62 -15.29
CA PRO A 73 0.83 -2.43 -16.31
C PRO A 73 0.12 -3.65 -15.70
N GLY A 74 -1.17 -3.82 -16.03
CA GLY A 74 -1.97 -4.93 -15.52
C GLY A 74 -2.51 -4.74 -14.10
N TYR A 75 -2.39 -3.54 -13.52
CA TYR A 75 -2.95 -3.20 -12.20
C TYR A 75 -4.47 -3.39 -12.12
N GLU A 76 -5.16 -3.30 -13.26
CA GLU A 76 -6.63 -3.31 -13.36
C GLU A 76 -7.26 -4.53 -12.68
N ARG A 77 -6.55 -5.66 -12.68
CA ARG A 77 -7.01 -6.91 -12.04
C ARG A 77 -7.12 -6.83 -10.51
N TYR A 78 -6.47 -5.85 -9.90
CA TYR A 78 -6.50 -5.60 -8.45
C TYR A 78 -7.31 -4.35 -8.10
N SER A 79 -7.78 -3.60 -9.10
CA SER A 79 -8.20 -2.23 -8.94
C SER A 79 -9.71 -2.04 -8.97
N TYR A 80 -10.17 -1.15 -8.10
CA TYR A 80 -11.55 -0.72 -8.00
C TYR A 80 -11.63 0.80 -8.10
N LEU A 81 -12.59 1.28 -8.89
CA LEU A 81 -12.91 2.68 -9.04
C LEU A 81 -14.03 3.05 -8.06
N THR A 82 -13.96 4.22 -7.45
CA THR A 82 -14.98 4.69 -6.51
C THR A 82 -15.04 6.22 -6.48
N SER A 83 -16.10 6.80 -5.95
CA SER A 83 -16.20 8.24 -5.71
C SER A 83 -15.26 8.72 -4.60
N GLU A 84 -14.98 10.02 -4.55
CA GLU A 84 -14.21 10.64 -3.47
C GLU A 84 -14.92 10.51 -2.12
N ASP A 85 -16.23 10.73 -2.08
CA ASP A 85 -17.04 10.61 -0.86
C ASP A 85 -16.96 9.20 -0.28
N LEU A 86 -17.02 8.18 -1.13
CA LEU A 86 -16.93 6.80 -0.67
C LEU A 86 -15.51 6.47 -0.21
N ARG A 87 -14.44 6.89 -0.92
CA ARG A 87 -13.06 6.74 -0.42
C ARG A 87 -12.87 7.40 0.95
N ARG A 88 -13.39 8.63 1.12
CA ARG A 88 -13.33 9.41 2.36
C ARG A 88 -13.99 8.67 3.52
N LYS A 89 -15.18 8.10 3.30
CA LYS A 89 -15.90 7.32 4.32
C LYS A 89 -15.15 6.05 4.70
N ILE A 90 -14.72 5.26 3.71
CA ILE A 90 -14.09 3.95 3.93
C ILE A 90 -12.73 4.09 4.62
N THR A 91 -11.86 4.96 4.11
CA THR A 91 -10.52 5.20 4.67
C THR A 91 -10.57 5.98 5.98
N GLY A 92 -11.60 6.79 6.15
CA GLY A 92 -11.76 7.70 7.26
C GLY A 92 -10.87 8.94 7.19
N LEU A 93 -10.20 9.19 6.06
CA LEU A 93 -9.35 10.35 5.82
C LEU A 93 -10.15 11.63 5.63
N GLY A 94 -9.59 12.74 6.13
CA GLY A 94 -10.14 14.08 5.89
C GLY A 94 -9.99 14.55 4.44
N VAL A 95 -9.06 14.01 3.67
CA VAL A 95 -8.94 14.16 2.21
C VAL A 95 -8.38 12.84 1.68
N PRO A 96 -9.18 11.99 1.02
CA PRO A 96 -8.65 10.73 0.51
C PRO A 96 -7.71 10.98 -0.68
N LEU A 97 -6.59 10.26 -0.73
CA LEU A 97 -5.72 10.27 -1.90
C LEU A 97 -6.39 9.56 -3.09
N ASP A 98 -5.94 9.90 -4.30
CA ASP A 98 -6.45 9.36 -5.56
C ASP A 98 -6.14 7.88 -5.76
N VAL A 99 -5.12 7.35 -5.08
CA VAL A 99 -4.65 5.97 -5.18
C VAL A 99 -4.32 5.47 -3.79
N ILE A 100 -4.89 4.32 -3.42
CA ILE A 100 -4.62 3.64 -2.16
C ILE A 100 -4.44 2.16 -2.49
N SER A 101 -3.27 1.63 -2.17
CA SER A 101 -2.87 0.28 -2.58
C SER A 101 -2.56 -0.57 -1.37
N LEU A 102 -2.91 -1.85 -1.45
CA LEU A 102 -2.60 -2.87 -0.48
C LEU A 102 -1.61 -3.86 -1.10
N PHE A 103 -0.54 -4.14 -0.38
CA PHE A 103 0.54 -5.02 -0.84
C PHE A 103 0.83 -6.11 0.18
N LYS A 104 1.33 -7.25 -0.31
CA LYS A 104 2.02 -8.23 0.54
C LYS A 104 3.33 -7.63 1.03
N ARG A 105 3.55 -7.68 2.34
CA ARG A 105 4.83 -7.25 2.93
C ARG A 105 5.90 -8.27 2.53
N PRO A 106 7.04 -7.81 1.98
CA PRO A 106 8.17 -8.68 1.68
C PRO A 106 8.67 -9.41 2.92
N ALA A 107 9.29 -10.57 2.71
CA ALA A 107 9.99 -11.25 3.79
C ALA A 107 11.11 -10.36 4.34
N PRO A 108 11.39 -10.39 5.66
CA PRO A 108 12.54 -9.70 6.21
C PRO A 108 13.83 -10.16 5.53
N THR A 109 14.75 -9.24 5.30
CA THR A 109 16.09 -9.58 4.82
C THR A 109 16.81 -10.45 5.82
N ASP A 110 17.43 -11.53 5.34
CA ASP A 110 18.29 -12.39 6.16
C ASP A 110 19.54 -11.62 6.64
N LEU A 111 19.80 -11.66 7.95
CA LEU A 111 20.87 -10.87 8.57
C LEU A 111 22.26 -11.39 8.20
N ASP A 112 22.44 -12.70 8.08
CA ASP A 112 23.73 -13.29 7.71
C ASP A 112 24.11 -12.90 6.28
N SER A 113 23.14 -12.98 5.36
CA SER A 113 23.28 -12.53 3.98
C SER A 113 23.58 -11.03 3.88
N LEU A 114 22.96 -10.22 4.73
CA LEU A 114 23.21 -8.78 4.81
C LEU A 114 24.63 -8.51 5.33
N ALA A 115 25.03 -9.14 6.43
CA ALA A 115 26.33 -8.97 7.07
C ALA A 115 27.49 -9.33 6.14
N ALA A 116 27.35 -10.39 5.33
CA ALA A 116 28.37 -10.82 4.37
C ALA A 116 28.68 -9.78 3.27
N ARG A 117 27.75 -8.85 2.99
CA ARG A 117 27.88 -7.81 1.95
C ARG A 117 27.94 -6.39 2.51
N PHE A 118 27.87 -6.26 3.84
CA PHE A 118 27.74 -4.98 4.50
C PHE A 118 29.04 -4.19 4.46
N VAL A 119 29.01 -2.99 3.87
CA VAL A 119 30.17 -2.07 3.83
C VAL A 119 29.95 -0.86 4.73
N ARG A 120 28.73 -0.34 4.76
CA ARG A 120 28.29 0.81 5.56
C ARG A 120 26.82 0.63 5.92
N GLY A 121 26.41 1.17 7.06
CA GLY A 121 25.00 1.22 7.41
C GLY A 121 24.70 2.15 8.55
N VAL A 122 23.40 2.25 8.83
CA VAL A 122 22.83 3.16 9.82
C VAL A 122 22.13 2.33 10.87
N LEU A 123 22.56 2.45 12.12
CA LEU A 123 21.83 1.92 13.27
C LEU A 123 20.87 3.00 13.77
N VAL A 124 19.58 2.67 13.81
CA VAL A 124 18.55 3.53 14.37
C VAL A 124 18.16 2.96 15.73
N ASP A 125 18.58 3.63 16.80
CA ASP A 125 18.29 3.24 18.17
C ASP A 125 17.43 4.31 18.87
N HIS A 126 16.44 3.87 19.65
CA HIS A 126 15.51 4.73 20.39
C HIS A 126 14.84 5.87 19.58
N VAL A 127 14.56 5.67 18.29
CA VAL A 127 13.75 6.59 17.48
C VAL A 127 12.32 6.07 17.39
N ASP A 128 11.42 6.68 18.15
CA ASP A 128 10.00 6.29 18.26
C ASP A 128 9.10 6.98 17.22
N ASN A 129 9.53 8.14 16.70
CA ASN A 129 8.76 8.90 15.74
C ASN A 129 8.83 8.27 14.32
N PRO A 130 7.71 7.78 13.75
CA PRO A 130 7.71 7.11 12.46
C PRO A 130 8.10 8.02 11.28
N VAL A 131 7.88 9.33 11.39
CA VAL A 131 8.32 10.31 10.37
C VAL A 131 9.84 10.39 10.36
N ASN A 132 10.47 10.37 11.53
CA ASN A 132 11.93 10.38 11.65
C ASN A 132 12.52 9.08 11.09
N VAL A 133 11.95 7.92 11.43
CA VAL A 133 12.37 6.62 10.87
C VAL A 133 12.27 6.62 9.35
N GLY A 134 11.14 7.08 8.80
CA GLY A 134 10.94 7.17 7.35
C GLY A 134 11.92 8.13 6.68
N SER A 135 12.26 9.24 7.33
CA SER A 135 13.22 10.22 6.82
C SER A 135 14.65 9.69 6.81
N ILE A 136 15.09 9.04 7.89
CA ILE A 136 16.40 8.38 7.96
C ILE A 136 16.52 7.33 6.85
N THR A 137 15.50 6.47 6.71
CA THR A 137 15.48 5.42 5.69
C THR A 137 15.60 6.00 4.28
N ARG A 138 14.88 7.09 3.98
CA ARG A 138 14.93 7.75 2.68
C ARG A 138 16.28 8.41 2.37
N ASN A 139 16.99 8.91 3.38
CA ASN A 139 18.33 9.49 3.17
C ASN A 139 19.42 8.42 3.03
N ALA A 140 19.16 7.19 3.49
CA ALA A 140 20.09 6.07 3.40
C ALA A 140 19.94 5.25 2.09
N ALA A 141 18.78 5.34 1.43
CA ALA A 141 18.48 4.68 0.15
C ALA A 141 19.07 5.45 -1.04
#